data_AF-A0A2V9D5L1-F1
#
_entry.id   AF-A0A2V9D5L1-F1
#
_cell.length_a   1.000
_cell.length_b   1.000
_cell.length_c   1.000
_cell.angle_alpha   90.00
_cell.angle_beta   90.00
_cell.angle_gamma   90.00
#
_symmetry.space_group_name_H-M   'P 1'
#
loop_
_entity.id
_entity.type
_entity.pdbx_description
1 polymer ?
#
loop_
_entity_poly.entity_id
_entity_poly.type
_entity_poly.pdbx_seq_one_letter_code
_entity_poly.pdbx_strand_id
1 'polypeptide(L)'
;MRYAFVAALTLCGLAALAVPQNTAKRKIPCKTPEIAASCYWTRGRITCCNGNPAMRMWKVGTKRILGILSGPNSQRHDLEDSLHPELPSNLERAYEAEYKRRVAMKDPDAGDSEPVFGDFEVCPLEAERPGWMQPVCIESAKNIFFQRYERARR
;
A
#
# COMPACT_ATOMS: atom_id res chain seq x y z
N MET A 1 -61.04 12.63 -34.79
CA MET A 1 -60.49 11.70 -33.80
C MET A 1 -59.87 10.51 -34.51
N ARG A 2 -58.54 10.46 -34.58
CA ARG A 2 -57.73 9.26 -34.91
C ARG A 2 -56.34 9.53 -34.35
N TYR A 3 -55.95 8.69 -33.40
CA TYR A 3 -54.72 8.74 -32.63
C TYR A 3 -53.53 8.38 -33.51
N ALA A 4 -52.46 9.19 -33.48
CA ALA A 4 -51.13 8.77 -33.88
C ALA A 4 -50.22 8.99 -32.67
N PHE A 5 -49.93 7.89 -31.98
CA PHE A 5 -49.07 7.82 -30.80
C PHE A 5 -47.65 8.25 -31.19
N VAL A 6 -47.16 9.32 -30.55
CA VAL A 6 -45.77 9.77 -30.65
C VAL A 6 -44.90 8.79 -29.87
N ALA A 7 -44.09 8.02 -30.60
CA ALA A 7 -43.00 7.25 -30.04
C ALA A 7 -41.80 8.19 -29.84
N ALA A 8 -41.35 8.36 -28.60
CA ALA A 8 -40.02 8.85 -28.30
C ALA A 8 -39.51 8.14 -27.03
N LEU A 9 -38.83 7.02 -27.27
CA LEU A 9 -38.02 6.29 -26.29
C LEU A 9 -36.89 7.20 -25.81
N THR A 10 -37.05 7.84 -24.66
CA THR A 10 -35.94 8.50 -23.95
C THR A 10 -35.19 7.46 -23.12
N LEU A 11 -34.17 6.86 -23.73
CA LEU A 11 -33.19 6.02 -23.04
C LEU A 11 -32.46 6.88 -21.99
N CYS A 12 -32.70 6.62 -20.71
CA CYS A 12 -32.03 7.25 -19.59
C CYS A 12 -30.58 6.73 -19.54
N GLY A 13 -29.66 7.40 -20.22
CA GLY A 13 -28.23 7.14 -20.11
C GLY A 13 -27.70 7.60 -18.76
N LEU A 14 -27.78 6.74 -17.75
CA LEU A 14 -27.00 6.87 -16.51
C LEU A 14 -25.52 6.62 -16.86
N ALA A 15 -24.87 7.65 -17.40
CA ALA A 15 -23.42 7.72 -17.39
C ALA A 15 -23.01 7.87 -15.92
N ALA A 16 -22.65 6.75 -15.30
CA ALA A 16 -21.97 6.76 -14.01
C ALA A 16 -20.68 7.57 -14.23
N LEU A 17 -20.70 8.84 -13.82
CA LEU A 17 -19.50 9.63 -13.68
C LEU A 17 -18.64 8.86 -12.69
N ALA A 18 -17.61 8.18 -13.19
CA ALA A 18 -16.51 7.70 -12.38
C ALA A 18 -15.90 8.96 -11.76
N VAL A 19 -16.37 9.32 -10.57
CA VAL A 19 -15.76 10.36 -9.76
C VAL A 19 -14.30 9.94 -9.65
N PRO A 20 -13.33 10.73 -10.17
CA PRO A 20 -11.94 10.42 -9.92
C PRO A 20 -11.80 10.39 -8.41
N GLN A 21 -11.57 9.18 -7.87
CA GLN A 21 -11.24 9.01 -6.47
C GLN A 21 -10.03 9.91 -6.28
N ASN A 22 -10.23 11.04 -5.61
CA ASN A 22 -9.16 11.96 -5.27
C ASN A 22 -8.36 11.25 -4.19
N THR A 23 -7.57 10.26 -4.61
CA THR A 23 -6.65 9.54 -3.75
C THR A 23 -5.70 10.60 -3.23
N ALA A 24 -5.76 10.87 -1.93
CA ALA A 24 -4.80 11.72 -1.26
C ALA A 24 -3.41 11.32 -1.77
N LYS A 25 -2.77 12.23 -2.50
CA LYS A 25 -1.43 11.99 -3.01
C LYS A 25 -0.48 12.13 -1.83
N ARG A 26 0.43 11.18 -1.70
CA ARG A 26 1.57 11.26 -0.78
C ARG A 26 2.25 12.62 -0.87
N LYS A 27 2.67 13.18 0.26
CA LYS A 27 3.38 14.45 0.40
C LYS A 27 4.81 14.33 -0.13
N ILE A 28 5.48 13.22 0.16
CA ILE A 28 6.84 12.94 -0.27
C ILE A 28 6.79 11.97 -1.45
N PRO A 29 7.20 12.36 -2.68
CA PRO A 29 7.12 11.46 -3.83
C PRO A 29 8.13 10.31 -3.70
N CYS A 30 7.69 9.07 -3.90
CA CYS A 30 8.59 7.92 -4.02
C CYS A 30 9.31 7.95 -5.36
N LYS A 31 8.52 8.00 -6.43
CA LYS A 31 8.97 7.80 -7.80
C LYS A 31 9.32 9.14 -8.41
N THR A 32 10.59 9.50 -8.39
CA THR A 32 11.13 10.65 -9.12
C THR A 32 11.61 10.23 -10.51
N PRO A 33 11.74 11.14 -11.49
CA PRO A 33 12.26 10.81 -12.81
C PRO A 33 13.60 10.06 -12.77
N GLU A 34 14.45 10.35 -11.78
CA GLU A 34 15.78 9.77 -11.63
C GLU A 34 15.73 8.30 -11.21
N ILE A 35 14.77 7.89 -10.37
CA ILE A 35 14.66 6.51 -9.87
C ILE A 35 13.52 5.71 -10.52
N ALA A 36 12.66 6.36 -11.31
CA ALA A 36 11.48 5.73 -11.90
C ALA A 36 11.80 4.47 -12.73
N ALA A 37 12.94 4.46 -13.42
CA ALA A 37 13.38 3.35 -14.25
C ALA A 37 13.85 2.12 -13.45
N SER A 38 14.22 2.29 -12.18
CA SER A 38 14.64 1.19 -11.30
C SER A 38 13.47 0.61 -10.49
N CYS A 39 12.30 1.25 -10.51
CA CYS A 39 11.14 0.75 -9.80
C CYS A 39 10.61 -0.54 -10.44
N TYR A 40 10.22 -1.52 -9.62
CA TYR A 40 9.73 -2.81 -10.10
C TYR A 40 8.60 -3.36 -9.24
N TRP A 41 7.75 -4.18 -9.85
CA TRP A 41 6.70 -4.90 -9.12
C TRP A 41 7.26 -6.19 -8.51
N THR A 42 6.95 -6.43 -7.24
CA THR A 42 7.24 -7.71 -6.59
C THR A 42 6.18 -8.06 -5.56
N ARG A 43 5.97 -9.37 -5.37
CA ARG A 43 5.18 -9.85 -4.24
C ARG A 43 5.99 -9.74 -2.95
N GLY A 44 5.35 -9.26 -1.89
CA GLY A 44 5.99 -9.04 -0.61
C GLY A 44 5.08 -9.29 0.58
N ARG A 45 5.70 -9.35 1.77
CA ARG A 45 5.06 -9.26 3.07
C ARG A 45 5.66 -8.10 3.83
N ILE A 46 4.87 -7.06 4.09
CA ILE A 46 5.28 -5.95 4.95
C ILE A 46 4.95 -6.29 6.39
N THR A 47 5.86 -5.97 7.30
CA THR A 47 5.73 -6.23 8.74
C THR A 47 6.37 -5.08 9.51
N CYS A 48 5.74 -4.67 10.61
CA CYS A 48 6.34 -3.76 11.58
C CYS A 48 7.26 -4.56 12.52
N CYS A 49 8.51 -4.11 12.65
CA CYS A 49 9.56 -4.80 13.38
C CYS A 49 10.32 -3.80 14.27
N ASN A 50 10.91 -4.29 15.35
CA ASN A 50 11.83 -3.49 16.16
C ASN A 50 13.12 -3.14 15.37
N GLY A 51 13.64 -1.94 15.60
CA GLY A 51 14.83 -1.40 14.95
C GLY A 51 14.51 -0.50 13.76
N ASN A 52 15.54 0.00 13.10
CA ASN A 52 15.42 0.99 12.03
C ASN A 52 15.81 0.40 10.65
N PRO A 53 15.00 0.52 9.59
CA PRO A 53 13.62 1.01 9.53
C PRO A 53 12.61 0.09 10.24
N ALA A 54 11.55 0.70 10.76
CA ALA A 54 10.50 0.03 11.52
C ALA A 54 9.62 -0.85 10.64
N MET A 55 9.27 -0.39 9.44
CA MET A 55 8.53 -1.21 8.47
C MET A 55 9.49 -1.89 7.50
N ARG A 56 9.36 -3.22 7.37
CA ARG A 56 10.21 -4.02 6.48
C ARG A 56 9.36 -4.87 5.55
N MET A 57 9.81 -5.01 4.31
CA MET A 57 9.20 -5.91 3.34
C MET A 57 10.09 -7.12 3.10
N TRP A 58 9.53 -8.31 3.34
CA TRP A 58 10.11 -9.57 2.89
C TRP A 58 9.68 -9.81 1.44
N LYS A 59 10.64 -9.96 0.53
CA LYS A 59 10.35 -10.30 -0.87
C LYS A 59 10.04 -11.79 -0.97
N VAL A 60 8.80 -12.14 -1.32
CA VAL A 60 8.31 -13.51 -1.34
C VAL A 60 9.12 -14.36 -2.32
N GLY A 61 9.46 -15.58 -1.92
CA GLY A 61 10.31 -16.50 -2.69
C GLY A 61 11.81 -16.21 -2.58
N THR A 62 12.22 -15.26 -1.75
CA THR A 62 13.64 -14.91 -1.55
C THR A 62 13.99 -14.77 -0.06
N LYS A 63 15.28 -14.62 0.24
CA LYS A 63 15.76 -14.23 1.58
C LYS A 63 15.90 -12.70 1.74
N ARG A 64 15.43 -11.92 0.76
CA ARG A 64 15.66 -10.47 0.72
C ARG A 64 14.68 -9.73 1.62
N ILE A 65 15.24 -8.85 2.45
CA ILE A 65 14.51 -7.89 3.29
C ILE A 65 14.81 -6.49 2.79
N LEU A 66 13.75 -5.70 2.63
CA LEU A 66 13.81 -4.29 2.24
C LEU A 66 13.32 -3.44 3.42
N GLY A 67 14.02 -2.37 3.75
CA GLY A 67 13.60 -1.37 4.74
C GLY A 67 12.83 -0.26 4.05
N ILE A 68 11.63 0.04 4.52
CA ILE A 68 10.72 1.01 3.87
C ILE A 68 10.96 2.40 4.44
N LEU A 69 11.14 3.39 3.57
CA LEU A 69 11.29 4.82 3.87
C LEU A 69 10.25 5.65 3.09
N SER A 70 9.98 6.89 3.54
CA SER A 70 8.97 7.78 2.94
C SER A 70 9.33 8.34 1.55
N GLY A 71 10.61 8.48 1.21
CA GLY A 71 11.04 9.36 0.12
C GLY A 71 12.20 8.86 -0.69
N PRO A 72 12.56 9.58 -1.78
CA PRO A 72 13.40 9.05 -2.83
C PRO A 72 14.89 9.06 -2.47
N ASN A 73 15.23 9.42 -1.22
CA ASN A 73 16.61 9.53 -0.76
C ASN A 73 16.79 8.78 0.56
N SER A 74 17.63 7.74 0.55
CA SER A 74 17.98 6.95 1.73
C SER A 74 18.80 7.72 2.76
N GLN A 75 19.45 8.83 2.36
CA GLN A 75 20.28 9.68 3.21
C GLN A 75 19.48 10.75 3.96
N ARG A 76 18.15 10.81 3.75
CA ARG A 76 17.29 11.56 4.67
C ARG A 76 17.30 10.85 6.01
N HIS A 77 18.20 11.29 6.89
CA HIS A 77 18.28 10.88 8.28
C HIS A 77 17.15 11.48 9.12
N ASP A 78 15.94 11.53 8.57
CA ASP A 78 14.76 11.84 9.35
C ASP A 78 14.34 10.54 10.05
N LEU A 79 14.40 10.55 11.38
CA LEU A 79 13.96 9.42 12.18
C LEU A 79 12.48 9.13 11.94
N GLU A 80 11.68 10.17 11.67
CA GLU A 80 10.25 10.02 11.39
C GLU A 80 10.02 9.22 10.11
N ASP A 81 10.80 9.49 9.05
CA ASP A 81 10.67 8.79 7.77
C ASP A 81 10.96 7.28 7.86
N SER A 82 11.76 6.87 8.84
CA SER A 82 12.17 5.47 9.01
C SER A 82 11.34 4.73 10.07
N LEU A 83 10.76 5.47 11.02
CA LEU A 83 9.86 4.94 12.06
C LEU A 83 8.40 4.86 11.57
N HIS A 84 7.98 5.88 10.82
CA HIS A 84 6.61 6.08 10.34
C HIS A 84 6.62 6.45 8.85
N PRO A 85 7.08 5.55 7.96
CA PRO A 85 7.23 5.88 6.54
C PRO A 85 5.88 6.21 5.90
N GLU A 86 5.86 7.24 5.05
CA GLU A 86 4.68 7.57 4.25
C GLU A 86 4.40 6.47 3.21
N LEU A 87 3.20 5.88 3.29
CA LEU A 87 2.78 4.78 2.43
C LEU A 87 1.88 5.28 1.30
N PRO A 88 1.74 4.52 0.20
CA PRO A 88 0.80 4.91 -0.83
C PRO A 88 -0.64 4.80 -0.30
N SER A 89 -1.49 5.76 -0.66
CA SER A 89 -2.82 5.91 -0.04
C SER A 89 -3.70 4.67 -0.08
N ASN A 90 -3.55 3.81 -1.09
CA ASN A 90 -4.29 2.55 -1.19
C ASN A 90 -3.82 1.51 -0.17
N LEU A 91 -2.55 1.52 0.23
CA LEU A 91 -2.03 0.70 1.30
C LEU A 91 -2.43 1.26 2.68
N GLU A 92 -2.37 2.58 2.87
CA GLU A 92 -2.85 3.23 4.10
C GLU A 92 -4.32 2.92 4.36
N ARG A 93 -5.18 3.10 3.35
CA ARG A 93 -6.61 2.74 3.44
C ARG A 93 -6.83 1.26 3.78
N ALA A 94 -5.96 0.36 3.31
CA ALA A 94 -6.07 -1.05 3.62
C ALA A 94 -5.76 -1.32 5.11
N TYR A 95 -4.70 -0.69 5.66
CA TYR A 95 -4.39 -0.77 7.09
C TYR A 95 -5.52 -0.19 7.95
N GLU A 96 -6.05 0.98 7.58
CA GLU A 96 -7.16 1.59 8.32
C GLU A 96 -8.43 0.71 8.31
N ALA A 97 -8.74 0.10 7.17
CA ALA A 97 -9.90 -0.78 7.03
C ALA A 97 -9.74 -2.04 7.91
N GLU A 98 -8.57 -2.66 7.91
CA GLU A 98 -8.32 -3.83 8.76
C GLU A 98 -8.31 -3.47 10.24
N TYR A 99 -7.70 -2.34 10.63
CA TYR A 99 -7.76 -1.84 12.00
C TYR A 99 -9.21 -1.66 12.47
N LYS A 100 -10.05 -0.95 11.69
CA LYS A 100 -11.47 -0.75 12.01
C LYS A 100 -12.22 -2.08 12.14
N ARG A 101 -11.94 -3.03 11.24
CA ARG A 101 -12.53 -4.37 11.29
C ARG A 101 -12.13 -5.11 12.57
N ARG A 102 -10.86 -5.10 12.96
CA ARG A 102 -10.36 -5.77 14.18
C ARG A 102 -10.92 -5.14 15.45
N VAL A 103 -10.99 -3.81 15.52
CA VAL A 103 -11.66 -3.09 16.60
C VAL A 103 -13.13 -3.48 16.70
N ALA A 104 -13.86 -3.56 15.57
CA ALA A 104 -15.25 -4.00 15.56
C ALA A 104 -15.43 -5.45 16.03
N MET A 105 -14.44 -6.31 15.77
CA MET A 105 -14.40 -7.70 16.26
C MET A 105 -13.93 -7.81 17.73
N LYS A 106 -13.60 -6.70 18.40
CA LYS A 106 -13.04 -6.66 19.76
C LYS A 106 -11.77 -7.51 19.89
N ASP A 107 -10.95 -7.51 18.84
CA ASP A 107 -9.66 -8.16 18.88
C ASP A 107 -8.77 -7.45 19.93
N PRO A 108 -8.29 -8.15 20.98
CA PRO A 108 -7.44 -7.55 22.00
C PRO A 108 -6.11 -7.04 21.43
N ASP A 109 -5.70 -7.59 20.29
CA ASP A 109 -4.43 -7.30 19.65
C ASP A 109 -4.63 -6.26 18.51
N ALA A 110 -5.81 -5.61 18.41
CA ALA A 110 -6.17 -4.66 17.35
C ALA A 110 -5.20 -3.46 17.22
N GLY A 111 -4.48 -3.13 18.30
CA GLY A 111 -3.44 -2.09 18.30
C GLY A 111 -2.15 -2.52 17.60
N ASP A 112 -1.94 -3.83 17.40
CA ASP A 112 -0.75 -4.36 16.73
C ASP A 112 -0.90 -4.30 15.21
N SER A 113 0.21 -4.00 14.53
CA SER A 113 0.27 -4.00 13.07
C SER A 113 0.33 -5.44 12.52
N GLU A 114 -0.74 -5.86 11.85
CA GLU A 114 -0.80 -7.15 11.18
C GLU A 114 0.13 -7.20 9.94
N PRO A 115 0.77 -8.35 9.65
CA PRO A 115 1.50 -8.53 8.41
C PRO A 115 0.57 -8.40 7.19
N VAL A 116 0.92 -7.48 6.29
CA VAL A 116 0.20 -7.29 5.04
C VAL A 116 0.96 -7.92 3.88
N PHE A 117 0.23 -8.68 3.07
CA PHE A 117 0.73 -9.24 1.83
C PHE A 117 0.15 -8.48 0.65
N GLY A 118 0.90 -8.45 -0.44
CA GLY A 118 0.47 -7.78 -1.66
C GLY A 118 1.51 -7.88 -2.75
N ASP A 119 1.16 -7.33 -3.90
CA ASP A 119 2.12 -6.95 -4.92
C ASP A 119 2.42 -5.46 -4.74
N PHE A 120 3.69 -5.10 -4.70
CA PHE A 120 4.16 -3.76 -4.40
C PHE A 120 5.03 -3.24 -5.53
N GLU A 121 4.82 -1.99 -5.92
CA GLU A 121 5.75 -1.26 -6.76
C GLU A 121 6.84 -0.66 -5.86
N VAL A 122 8.02 -1.24 -5.94
CA VAL A 122 9.17 -0.90 -5.11
C VAL A 122 10.11 -0.02 -5.89
N CYS A 123 10.48 1.13 -5.35
CA CYS A 123 11.53 1.99 -5.89
C CYS A 123 12.79 1.88 -5.01
N PRO A 124 13.87 1.25 -5.51
CA PRO A 124 15.14 1.18 -4.79
C PRO A 124 15.75 2.57 -4.58
N LEU A 125 16.18 2.85 -3.34
CA LEU A 125 16.87 4.11 -3.00
C LEU A 125 18.39 3.97 -3.09
N GLU A 126 18.88 2.74 -3.01
CA GLU A 126 20.27 2.36 -3.18
C GLU A 126 20.39 1.09 -4.01
N ALA A 127 21.60 0.85 -4.56
CA ALA A 127 21.93 -0.41 -5.19
C ALA A 127 21.82 -1.59 -4.22
N GLU A 128 21.43 -2.74 -4.74
CA GLU A 128 21.34 -3.96 -3.95
C GLU A 128 22.73 -4.42 -3.49
N ARG A 129 22.85 -4.79 -2.20
CA ARG A 129 24.08 -5.34 -1.61
C ARG A 129 23.77 -6.67 -0.89
N PRO A 130 24.50 -7.76 -1.17
CA PRO A 130 24.30 -9.04 -0.48
C PRO A 130 24.43 -8.90 1.05
N GLY A 131 23.50 -9.48 1.80
CA GLY A 131 23.50 -9.44 3.28
C GLY A 131 23.04 -8.12 3.90
N TRP A 132 22.85 -7.06 3.11
CA TRP A 132 22.37 -5.76 3.59
C TRP A 132 20.89 -5.59 3.34
N MET A 133 20.16 -5.02 4.30
CA MET A 133 18.78 -4.58 4.09
C MET A 133 18.78 -3.39 3.12
N GLN A 134 18.07 -3.51 2.00
CA GLN A 134 18.01 -2.41 1.02
C GLN A 134 17.03 -1.33 1.49
N PRO A 135 17.41 -0.05 1.51
CA PRO A 135 16.44 1.02 1.66
C PRO A 135 15.62 1.13 0.37
N VAL A 136 14.31 1.10 0.52
CA VAL A 136 13.35 1.22 -0.57
C VAL A 136 12.23 2.15 -0.16
N CYS A 137 11.54 2.67 -1.16
CA CYS A 137 10.24 3.29 -0.96
C CYS A 137 9.18 2.50 -1.75
N ILE A 138 7.95 2.45 -1.23
CA ILE A 138 6.83 1.76 -1.87
C ILE A 138 5.98 2.82 -2.58
N GLU A 139 5.90 2.76 -3.90
CA GLU A 139 5.14 3.73 -4.72
C GLU A 139 3.65 3.37 -4.81
N SER A 140 3.35 2.08 -4.91
CA SER A 140 1.98 1.58 -5.09
C SER A 140 1.84 0.14 -4.60
N ALA A 141 0.59 -0.30 -4.46
CA ALA A 141 0.28 -1.66 -4.03
C ALA A 141 -0.99 -2.19 -4.70
N LYS A 142 -1.09 -3.51 -4.89
CA LYS A 142 -2.31 -4.18 -5.37
C LYS A 142 -2.39 -5.59 -4.80
N ASN A 143 -3.56 -6.22 -4.93
CA ASN A 143 -3.81 -7.57 -4.41
C ASN A 143 -3.46 -7.66 -2.92
N ILE A 144 -3.86 -6.64 -2.15
CA ILE A 144 -3.53 -6.45 -0.74
C ILE A 144 -4.43 -7.36 0.11
N PHE A 145 -3.83 -8.12 1.03
CA PHE A 145 -4.56 -8.89 2.03
C PHE A 145 -3.77 -9.01 3.32
N PHE A 146 -4.50 -9.11 4.44
CA PHE A 146 -3.92 -9.32 5.75
C PHE A 146 -3.95 -10.80 6.09
N GLN A 147 -2.87 -11.30 6.70
CA GLN A 147 -2.89 -12.65 7.24
C GLN A 147 -3.84 -12.66 8.44
N ARG A 148 -4.91 -13.44 8.35
CA ARG A 148 -5.86 -13.58 9.45
C ARG A 148 -5.15 -14.31 10.60
N TYR A 149 -5.02 -13.65 11.75
CA TYR A 149 -4.61 -14.34 12.97
C TYR A 149 -5.78 -15.20 13.44
N GLU A 150 -5.91 -16.41 12.90
CA GLU A 150 -6.68 -17.42 13.62
C GLU A 150 -5.87 -17.76 14.86
N ARG A 151 -6.31 -17.27 16.03
CA ARG A 151 -5.87 -17.86 17.29
C ARG A 151 -6.22 -19.35 17.17
N ALA A 152 -5.20 -20.18 16.95
CA ALA A 152 -5.29 -21.58 17.31
C ALA A 152 -5.79 -21.58 18.75
N ARG A 153 -7.05 -22.00 18.96
CA ARG A 153 -7.62 -22.21 20.28
C ARG A 153 -6.65 -23.14 21.02
N ARG A 154 -5.79 -22.58 21.87
CA ARG A 154 -5.09 -23.33 22.90
C ARG A 154 -5.98 -23.40 24.12
#